data_AF-A0A973TR21-F1
#
_entry.id   AF-A0A973TR21-F1
#
_cell.length_a   1.000
_cell.length_b   1.000
_cell.length_c   1.000
_cell.angle_alpha   90.00
_cell.angle_beta   90.00
_cell.angle_gamma   90.00
#
_symmetry.space_group_name_H-M   'P 1'
#
loop_
_entity.id
_entity.type
_entity.pdbx_description
1 polymer ?
#
loop_
_entity_poly.entity_id
_entity_poly.type
_entity_poly.pdbx_seq_one_letter_code
_entity_poly.pdbx_strand_id
1 'polypeptide(L)'
;MDHSIEQRIAACERENVRLRALLRRQNFVWIFALLLAAGTAIATTTLKTSAPIRTTEVTVVDANGIVRARLGGDLPDAVMADGRVAKRGSKAGGLLIYDEEGLERGGYVTQEEGSNAMLTLDSKSQQAVLLVAAPDKERASAFRMWTGASSIELRSDSIGSRMTAADAKGVTFQQPEIATLPADTCAAYKDIADRDEGQRACEGRFTRGACGRCLEGE
;
A
#
# COMPACT_ATOMS: atom_id res chain seq x y z
N MET A 1 -71.70 47.15 49.96
CA MET A 1 -71.23 45.74 49.94
C MET A 1 -70.46 45.42 48.66
N ASP A 2 -70.85 45.93 47.49
CA ASP A 2 -70.17 45.66 46.21
C ASP A 2 -68.67 46.01 46.16
N HIS A 3 -68.27 47.12 46.76
CA HIS A 3 -66.88 47.59 46.67
C HIS A 3 -65.85 46.64 47.33
N SER A 4 -66.30 45.81 48.28
CA SER A 4 -65.46 44.79 48.94
C SER A 4 -65.24 43.55 48.08
N ILE A 5 -66.22 43.21 47.23
CA ILE A 5 -66.15 42.05 46.33
C ILE A 5 -65.25 42.38 45.13
N GLU A 6 -65.39 43.56 44.54
CA GLU A 6 -64.54 44.02 43.42
C GLU A 6 -63.05 44.05 43.81
N GLN A 7 -62.73 44.53 45.01
CA GLN A 7 -61.34 44.55 45.51
C GLN A 7 -60.76 43.15 45.68
N ARG A 8 -61.56 42.18 46.13
CA ARG A 8 -61.15 40.78 46.28
C ARG A 8 -60.95 40.10 44.91
N ILE A 9 -61.81 40.40 43.93
CA ILE A 9 -61.65 39.89 42.55
C ILE A 9 -60.37 40.45 41.92
N ALA A 10 -60.13 41.76 42.01
CA ALA A 10 -58.93 42.38 41.46
C ALA A 10 -57.63 41.88 42.14
N ALA A 11 -57.66 41.53 43.43
CA ALA A 11 -56.55 40.86 44.10
C ALA A 11 -56.31 39.45 43.54
N CYS A 12 -57.37 38.66 43.37
CA CYS A 12 -57.31 37.31 42.83
C CYS A 12 -56.81 37.27 41.37
N GLU A 13 -57.22 38.23 40.54
CA GLU A 13 -56.76 38.36 39.15
C GLU A 13 -55.26 38.68 39.07
N ARG A 14 -54.77 39.61 39.91
CA ARG A 14 -53.34 39.94 39.98
C ARG A 14 -52.50 38.74 40.42
N GLU A 15 -52.99 37.96 41.38
CA GLU A 15 -52.32 36.75 41.84
C GLU A 15 -52.32 35.66 40.76
N ASN A 16 -53.43 35.48 40.05
CA ASN A 16 -53.51 34.56 38.91
C ASN A 16 -52.55 34.94 37.78
N VAL A 17 -52.44 36.22 37.43
CA VAL A 17 -51.50 36.71 36.41
C VAL A 17 -50.05 36.43 36.83
N ARG A 18 -49.73 36.67 38.11
CA ARG A 18 -48.40 36.40 38.65
C ARG A 18 -48.07 34.90 38.64
N LEU A 19 -48.99 34.04 39.06
CA LEU A 19 -48.81 32.58 39.04
C LEU A 19 -48.63 32.04 37.61
N ARG A 20 -49.42 32.52 36.65
CA ARG A 20 -49.27 32.17 35.24
C ARG A 20 -47.91 32.58 34.67
N ALA A 21 -47.40 33.75 35.05
CA ALA A 21 -46.08 34.21 34.63
C ALA A 21 -44.94 33.35 35.20
N LEU A 22 -45.05 32.94 36.47
CA LEU A 22 -44.09 32.05 37.13
C LEU A 22 -44.09 30.65 36.50
N LEU A 23 -45.26 30.06 36.26
CA LEU A 23 -45.39 28.76 35.61
C LEU A 23 -44.82 28.77 34.19
N ARG A 24 -45.06 29.84 33.42
CA ARG A 24 -44.45 29.98 32.08
C ARG A 24 -42.93 30.04 32.12
N ARG A 25 -42.36 30.79 33.07
CA ARG A 25 -40.89 30.86 33.25
C ARG A 25 -40.32 29.50 33.66
N GLN A 26 -40.96 28.82 34.60
CA GLN A 26 -40.55 27.49 35.04
C GLN A 26 -40.60 26.49 33.88
N ASN A 27 -41.70 26.45 33.12
CA ASN A 27 -41.83 25.57 31.96
C ASN A 27 -40.77 25.87 30.88
N PHE A 28 -40.46 27.15 30.65
CA PHE A 28 -39.43 27.54 29.68
C PHE A 28 -38.03 27.06 30.11
N VAL A 29 -37.71 27.20 31.40
CA VAL A 29 -36.44 26.69 31.97
C VAL A 29 -36.35 25.18 31.85
N TRP A 30 -37.43 24.44 32.18
CA TRP A 30 -37.44 22.99 32.06
C TRP A 30 -37.30 22.52 30.61
N ILE A 31 -38.03 23.12 29.67
CA ILE A 31 -37.92 22.80 28.24
C ILE A 31 -36.50 23.06 27.73
N PHE A 32 -35.91 24.20 28.08
CA PHE A 32 -34.56 24.56 27.67
C PHE A 32 -33.52 23.59 28.24
N ALA A 33 -33.63 23.21 29.51
CA ALA A 33 -32.75 22.22 30.14
C ALA A 33 -32.87 20.84 29.47
N LEU A 34 -34.09 20.43 29.10
CA LEU A 34 -34.35 19.16 28.41
C LEU A 34 -33.75 19.16 26.99
N LEU A 35 -33.87 20.26 26.26
CA LEU A 35 -33.26 20.44 24.94
C LEU A 35 -31.73 20.45 25.01
N LEU A 36 -31.14 21.08 26.03
CA LEU A 36 -29.68 21.06 26.23
C LEU A 36 -29.18 19.63 26.53
N ALA A 37 -29.87 18.90 27.41
CA ALA A 37 -29.50 17.52 27.77
C ALA A 37 -29.66 16.56 26.58
N ALA A 38 -30.70 16.73 25.76
CA ALA A 38 -30.87 15.96 24.53
C ALA A 38 -29.78 16.28 23.50
N GLY A 39 -29.41 17.55 23.35
CA GLY A 39 -28.36 17.99 22.41
C GLY A 39 -26.98 17.43 22.76
N THR A 40 -26.61 17.36 24.04
CA THR A 40 -25.31 16.81 24.48
C THR A 40 -25.25 15.29 24.39
N ALA A 41 -26.36 14.59 24.62
CA ALA A 41 -26.46 13.14 24.42
C ALA A 41 -26.32 12.74 22.94
N ILE A 42 -26.84 13.55 22.02
CA ILE A 42 -26.73 13.27 20.58
C ILE A 42 -25.31 13.52 20.07
N ALA A 43 -24.68 14.63 20.46
CA ALA A 43 -23.34 15.00 19.96
C ALA A 43 -22.21 14.02 20.36
N THR A 44 -22.37 13.30 21.47
CA THR A 44 -21.33 12.38 22.01
C THR A 44 -21.37 10.96 21.43
N THR A 45 -22.44 10.60 20.71
CA THR A 45 -22.61 9.24 20.16
C THR A 45 -21.99 9.04 18.77
N THR A 46 -21.46 10.09 18.15
CA THR A 46 -21.09 10.11 16.72
C THR A 46 -19.62 9.90 16.39
N LEU A 47 -18.78 9.51 17.35
CA LEU A 47 -17.42 9.02 17.06
C LEU A 47 -17.32 7.53 17.37
N LYS A 48 -18.08 6.72 16.62
CA LYS A 48 -17.80 5.29 16.51
C LYS A 48 -16.54 5.12 15.68
N THR A 49 -15.39 5.06 16.34
CA THR A 49 -14.14 4.58 15.73
C THR A 49 -14.40 3.18 15.19
N SER A 50 -14.32 2.99 13.86
CA SER A 50 -14.54 1.68 13.25
C SER A 50 -13.48 0.69 13.74
N ALA A 51 -13.90 -0.49 14.21
CA ALA A 51 -12.97 -1.55 14.59
C ALA A 51 -12.17 -2.05 13.36
N PRO A 52 -10.91 -2.48 13.53
CA PRO A 52 -10.10 -3.00 12.43
C PRO A 52 -10.67 -4.31 11.89
N ILE A 53 -10.69 -4.47 10.56
CA ILE A 53 -11.06 -5.71 9.89
C ILE A 53 -9.83 -6.63 9.88
N ARG A 54 -9.98 -7.87 10.37
CA ARG A 54 -8.97 -8.93 10.28
C ARG A 54 -9.46 -9.99 9.32
N THR A 55 -8.73 -10.22 8.24
CA THR A 55 -9.02 -11.24 7.22
C THR A 55 -7.70 -11.75 6.63
N THR A 56 -7.74 -12.93 6.02
CA THR A 56 -6.60 -13.48 5.26
C THR A 56 -6.47 -12.88 3.88
N GLU A 57 -7.60 -12.48 3.28
CA GLU A 57 -7.68 -11.87 1.96
C GLU A 57 -8.84 -10.87 1.88
N VAL A 58 -8.63 -9.78 1.14
CA VAL A 58 -9.68 -8.89 0.61
C VAL A 58 -9.56 -8.94 -0.91
N THR A 59 -10.62 -9.38 -1.58
CA THR A 59 -10.71 -9.41 -3.04
C THR A 59 -11.72 -8.38 -3.53
N VAL A 60 -11.27 -7.48 -4.40
CA VAL A 60 -12.10 -6.47 -5.05
C VAL A 60 -12.52 -7.01 -6.41
N VAL A 61 -13.83 -7.07 -6.66
CA VAL A 61 -14.41 -7.50 -7.94
C VAL A 61 -15.17 -6.34 -8.59
N ASP A 62 -15.18 -6.30 -9.91
CA ASP A 62 -16.01 -5.35 -10.67
C ASP A 62 -17.45 -5.87 -10.89
N ALA A 63 -18.25 -5.10 -11.63
CA ALA A 63 -19.65 -5.41 -11.91
C ALA A 63 -19.85 -6.70 -12.73
N ASN A 64 -18.81 -7.17 -13.43
CA ASN A 64 -18.83 -8.41 -14.20
C ASN A 64 -18.31 -9.60 -13.39
N GLY A 65 -17.95 -9.40 -12.12
CA GLY A 65 -17.36 -10.41 -11.26
C GLY A 65 -15.87 -10.64 -11.51
N ILE A 66 -15.20 -9.77 -12.28
CA ILE A 66 -13.76 -9.88 -12.56
C ILE A 66 -12.98 -9.29 -11.40
N VAL A 67 -11.98 -10.02 -10.92
CA VAL A 67 -11.08 -9.55 -9.86
C VAL A 67 -10.25 -8.38 -10.37
N ARG A 68 -10.25 -7.27 -9.61
CA ARG A 68 -9.49 -6.04 -9.91
C ARG A 68 -8.33 -5.80 -8.95
N ALA A 69 -8.44 -6.32 -7.73
CA ALA A 69 -7.36 -6.26 -6.75
C ALA A 69 -7.49 -7.39 -5.72
N ARG A 70 -6.35 -7.83 -5.18
CA ARG A 70 -6.29 -8.74 -4.03
C ARG A 70 -5.32 -8.21 -2.99
N LEU A 71 -5.76 -8.07 -1.76
CA LEU A 71 -4.90 -7.79 -0.61
C LEU A 71 -4.89 -9.03 0.28
N GLY A 72 -3.76 -9.72 0.39
CA GLY A 72 -3.69 -10.99 1.12
C GLY A 72 -2.35 -11.23 1.81
N GLY A 73 -2.36 -12.11 2.81
CA GLY A 73 -1.14 -12.57 3.48
C GLY A 73 -0.39 -13.67 2.73
N ASP A 74 -1.09 -14.41 1.86
CA ASP A 74 -0.54 -15.47 1.01
C ASP A 74 -1.14 -15.31 -0.40
N LEU A 75 -0.40 -14.64 -1.27
CA LEU A 75 -0.84 -14.25 -2.61
C LEU A 75 -0.69 -15.42 -3.61
N PRO A 76 -1.67 -15.62 -4.52
CA PRO A 76 -1.62 -16.72 -5.49
C PRO A 76 -0.52 -16.52 -6.52
N ASP A 77 -0.10 -17.60 -7.19
CA ASP A 77 0.78 -17.52 -8.37
C ASP A 77 0.16 -16.67 -9.50
N ALA A 78 1.01 -16.03 -10.30
CA ALA A 78 0.57 -15.22 -11.42
C ALA A 78 0.10 -16.10 -12.59
N VAL A 79 -0.98 -15.69 -13.26
CA VAL A 79 -1.49 -16.34 -14.47
C VAL A 79 -1.29 -15.40 -15.65
N MET A 80 -0.56 -15.87 -16.65
CA MET A 80 -0.26 -15.13 -17.86
C MET A 80 -1.43 -15.17 -18.84
N ALA A 81 -1.45 -14.28 -19.84
CA ALA A 81 -2.51 -14.22 -20.85
C ALA A 81 -2.68 -15.52 -21.66
N ASP A 82 -1.63 -16.34 -21.78
CA ASP A 82 -1.64 -17.65 -22.44
C ASP A 82 -2.11 -18.80 -21.52
N GLY A 83 -2.53 -18.49 -20.30
CA GLY A 83 -2.96 -19.46 -19.28
C GLY A 83 -1.82 -20.12 -18.51
N ARG A 84 -0.56 -19.81 -18.83
CA ARG A 84 0.59 -20.34 -18.08
C ARG A 84 0.65 -19.74 -16.68
N VAL A 85 0.90 -20.60 -15.70
CA VAL A 85 1.13 -20.20 -14.31
C VAL A 85 2.62 -19.90 -14.11
N ALA A 86 2.94 -18.68 -13.71
CA ALA A 86 4.27 -18.28 -13.30
C ALA A 86 4.36 -18.32 -11.77
N LYS A 87 5.22 -19.21 -11.27
CA LYS A 87 5.49 -19.34 -9.84
C LYS A 87 6.16 -18.07 -9.30
N ARG A 88 5.76 -17.62 -8.11
CA ARG A 88 6.38 -16.45 -7.45
C ARG A 88 7.79 -16.68 -6.92
N GLY A 89 8.26 -17.93 -6.89
CA GLY A 89 9.55 -18.32 -6.32
C GLY A 89 9.50 -18.48 -4.79
N SER A 90 8.83 -17.57 -4.09
CA SER A 90 8.56 -17.65 -2.66
C SER A 90 7.12 -17.25 -2.33
N LYS A 91 6.66 -17.57 -1.12
CA LYS A 91 5.44 -16.97 -0.57
C LYS A 91 5.56 -15.45 -0.49
N ALA A 92 4.44 -14.76 -0.71
CA ALA A 92 4.39 -13.31 -0.68
C ALA A 92 3.04 -12.83 -0.13
N GLY A 93 3.07 -11.74 0.62
CA GLY A 93 1.89 -11.00 1.07
C GLY A 93 1.89 -9.59 0.50
N GLY A 94 0.72 -8.97 0.40
CA GLY A 94 0.58 -7.60 -0.09
C GLY A 94 -0.63 -7.41 -1.01
N LEU A 95 -0.50 -6.46 -1.94
CA LEU A 95 -1.53 -6.07 -2.90
C LEU A 95 -1.14 -6.51 -4.30
N LEU A 96 -2.05 -7.18 -5.01
CA LEU A 96 -2.01 -7.41 -6.44
C LEU A 96 -3.08 -6.57 -7.14
N ILE A 97 -2.79 -6.10 -8.35
CA ILE A 97 -3.71 -5.38 -9.21
C ILE A 97 -3.94 -6.14 -10.51
N TYR A 98 -5.16 -6.08 -11.04
CA TYR A 98 -5.58 -6.84 -12.21
C TYR A 98 -6.26 -5.95 -13.25
N ASP A 99 -6.16 -6.33 -14.54
CA ASP A 99 -6.84 -5.66 -15.65
C ASP A 99 -8.28 -6.16 -15.87
N GLU A 100 -8.92 -5.68 -16.93
CA GLU A 100 -10.30 -6.02 -17.34
C GLU A 100 -10.49 -7.46 -17.77
N GLU A 101 -9.43 -8.17 -18.10
CA GLU A 101 -9.49 -9.61 -18.36
C GLU A 101 -9.18 -10.45 -17.10
N GLY A 102 -8.89 -9.80 -15.97
CA GLY A 102 -8.50 -10.47 -14.74
C GLY A 102 -7.04 -10.95 -14.74
N LEU A 103 -6.18 -10.38 -15.60
CA LEU A 103 -4.76 -10.67 -15.63
C LEU A 103 -3.99 -9.76 -14.67
N GLU A 104 -3.02 -10.32 -13.95
CA GLU A 104 -2.18 -9.57 -13.00
C GLU A 104 -1.35 -8.52 -13.74
N ARG A 105 -1.39 -7.27 -13.25
CA ARG A 105 -0.67 -6.11 -13.80
C ARG A 105 0.43 -5.58 -12.88
N GLY A 106 0.75 -6.35 -11.85
CA GLY A 106 1.75 -6.04 -10.85
C GLY A 106 1.17 -6.01 -9.45
N GLY A 107 1.95 -5.47 -8.52
CA GLY A 107 1.58 -5.43 -7.11
C GLY A 107 2.58 -4.71 -6.23
N TYR A 108 2.15 -4.45 -4.99
CA TYR A 108 3.01 -4.00 -3.91
C TYR A 108 3.08 -5.13 -2.86
N VAL A 109 4.22 -5.80 -2.78
CA VAL A 109 4.33 -7.09 -2.10
C VAL A 109 5.58 -7.19 -1.25
N THR A 110 5.52 -8.03 -0.22
CA THR A 110 6.67 -8.47 0.57
C THR A 110 6.82 -9.98 0.44
N GLN A 111 8.03 -10.47 0.19
CA GLN A 111 8.32 -11.91 0.14
C GLN A 111 8.68 -12.46 1.52
N GLU A 112 8.36 -13.74 1.78
CA GLU A 112 8.85 -14.43 2.97
C GLU A 112 10.36 -14.69 2.88
N GLU A 113 10.82 -15.24 1.76
CA GLU A 113 12.23 -15.48 1.49
C GLU A 113 12.92 -14.20 1.01
N GLY A 114 14.08 -13.89 1.59
CA GLY A 114 14.81 -12.65 1.30
C GLY A 114 14.15 -11.38 1.86
N SER A 115 12.91 -11.45 2.36
CA SER A 115 12.17 -10.35 3.02
C SER A 115 12.17 -9.02 2.25
N ASN A 116 12.22 -9.09 0.93
CA ASN A 116 12.22 -7.91 0.08
C ASN A 116 10.84 -7.28 0.02
N ALA A 117 10.79 -5.95 0.06
CA ALA A 117 9.59 -5.18 -0.33
C ALA A 117 9.72 -4.78 -1.79
N MET A 118 8.68 -5.03 -2.59
CA MET A 118 8.69 -4.78 -4.03
C MET A 118 7.43 -4.08 -4.49
N LEU A 119 7.60 -3.21 -5.49
CA LEU A 119 6.53 -2.71 -6.34
C LEU A 119 6.81 -3.17 -7.78
N THR A 120 5.89 -3.89 -8.38
CA THR A 120 6.01 -4.41 -9.74
C THR A 120 4.94 -3.81 -10.64
N LEU A 121 5.28 -3.60 -11.91
CA LEU A 121 4.29 -3.32 -12.95
C LEU A 121 4.53 -4.26 -14.11
N ASP A 122 3.47 -4.93 -14.54
CA ASP A 122 3.53 -5.98 -15.53
C ASP A 122 2.77 -5.56 -16.79
N SER A 123 3.33 -5.92 -17.95
CA SER A 123 2.57 -6.03 -19.19
C SER A 123 1.71 -7.30 -19.15
N LYS A 124 0.85 -7.52 -20.17
CA LYS A 124 0.05 -8.76 -20.26
C LYS A 124 0.92 -10.03 -20.43
N SER A 125 2.20 -9.89 -20.76
CA SER A 125 3.09 -11.00 -21.07
C SER A 125 4.32 -11.13 -20.17
N GLN A 126 4.77 -10.05 -19.54
CA GLN A 126 6.00 -10.01 -18.75
C GLN A 126 6.05 -8.79 -17.83
N GLN A 127 6.89 -8.86 -16.80
CA GLN A 127 7.23 -7.71 -15.97
C GLN A 127 7.90 -6.60 -16.79
N ALA A 128 7.43 -5.36 -16.59
CA ALA A 128 7.94 -4.16 -17.26
C ALA A 128 8.71 -3.26 -16.29
N VAL A 129 8.35 -3.26 -15.00
CA VAL A 129 8.98 -2.44 -13.95
C VAL A 129 9.12 -3.24 -12.67
N LEU A 130 10.25 -3.06 -11.99
CA LEU A 130 10.53 -3.57 -10.65
C LEU A 130 11.17 -2.46 -9.82
N LEU A 131 10.57 -2.14 -8.68
CA LEU A 131 11.19 -1.40 -7.60
C LEU A 131 11.33 -2.35 -6.42
N VAL A 132 12.52 -2.45 -5.84
CA VAL A 132 12.81 -3.37 -4.73
C VAL A 132 13.62 -2.67 -3.65
N ALA A 133 13.31 -2.98 -2.40
CA ALA A 133 14.10 -2.66 -1.23
C ALA A 133 14.41 -3.96 -0.47
N ALA A 134 15.68 -4.17 -0.18
CA ALA A 134 16.16 -5.27 0.64
C ALA A 134 15.88 -4.99 2.12
N PRO A 135 15.72 -6.03 2.95
CA PRO A 135 15.55 -5.89 4.40
C PRO A 135 16.87 -5.58 5.13
N ASP A 136 17.98 -5.55 4.40
CA ASP A 136 19.33 -5.47 4.95
C ASP A 136 19.62 -4.12 5.63
N LYS A 137 20.68 -4.09 6.45
CA LYS A 137 21.04 -2.87 7.20
C LYS A 137 21.59 -1.79 6.28
N GLU A 138 22.14 -2.22 5.15
CA GLU A 138 22.75 -1.46 4.09
C GLU A 138 21.68 -0.71 3.25
N ARG A 139 20.40 -1.08 3.41
CA ARG A 139 19.23 -0.49 2.74
C ARG A 139 19.38 -0.60 1.22
N ALA A 140 19.83 -1.75 0.74
CA ALA A 140 19.99 -1.97 -0.68
C ALA A 140 18.65 -1.80 -1.40
N SER A 141 18.69 -1.12 -2.54
CA SER A 141 17.49 -0.86 -3.34
C SER A 141 17.80 -0.80 -4.82
N ALA A 142 16.82 -1.14 -5.64
CA ALA A 142 16.93 -1.02 -7.08
C ALA A 142 15.59 -0.65 -7.72
N PHE A 143 15.65 0.13 -8.78
CA PHE A 143 14.55 0.44 -9.69
C PHE A 143 14.96 0.04 -11.10
N ARG A 144 14.23 -0.89 -11.70
CA ARG A 144 14.54 -1.43 -13.03
C ARG A 144 13.33 -1.38 -13.94
N MET A 145 13.57 -1.01 -15.19
CA MET A 145 12.58 -1.00 -16.26
C MET A 145 13.10 -1.80 -17.45
N TRP A 146 12.21 -2.53 -18.11
CA TRP A 146 12.54 -3.36 -19.28
C TRP A 146 11.73 -2.95 -20.51
N THR A 147 12.33 -3.13 -21.69
CA THR A 147 11.64 -3.07 -23.00
C THR A 147 12.32 -4.04 -23.95
N GLY A 148 11.65 -5.14 -24.25
CA GLY A 148 12.25 -6.26 -24.98
C GLY A 148 13.49 -6.78 -24.24
N ALA A 149 14.61 -6.88 -24.93
CA ALA A 149 15.90 -7.26 -24.35
C ALA A 149 16.66 -6.09 -23.70
N SER A 150 16.12 -4.86 -23.75
CA SER A 150 16.77 -3.68 -23.18
C SER A 150 16.28 -3.40 -21.76
N SER A 151 17.14 -2.82 -20.92
CA SER A 151 16.76 -2.37 -19.59
C SER A 151 17.55 -1.17 -19.11
N ILE A 152 16.94 -0.41 -18.19
CA ILE A 152 17.60 0.63 -17.40
C ILE A 152 17.39 0.28 -15.92
N GLU A 153 18.45 0.34 -15.12
CA GLU A 153 18.43 0.10 -13.68
C GLU A 153 19.11 1.25 -12.94
N LEU A 154 18.45 1.77 -11.90
CA LEU A 154 19.04 2.57 -10.85
C LEU A 154 19.20 1.67 -9.62
N ARG A 155 20.39 1.60 -9.04
CA ARG A 155 20.68 0.73 -7.92
C ARG A 155 21.52 1.45 -6.88
N SER A 156 21.27 1.15 -5.62
CA SER A 156 22.12 1.55 -4.51
C SER A 156 22.25 0.37 -3.56
N ASP A 157 23.45 -0.17 -3.43
CA ASP A 157 23.77 -1.34 -2.60
C ASP A 157 25.18 -1.20 -2.01
N SER A 158 25.66 -2.24 -1.33
CA SER A 158 27.01 -2.29 -0.74
C SER A 158 28.15 -2.20 -1.76
N ILE A 159 27.88 -2.47 -3.04
CA ILE A 159 28.84 -2.36 -4.15
C ILE A 159 28.94 -0.91 -4.64
N GLY A 160 27.86 -0.14 -4.47
CA GLY A 160 27.81 1.29 -4.72
C GLY A 160 26.60 1.73 -5.54
N SER A 161 26.22 3.01 -5.43
CA SER A 161 25.12 3.58 -6.20
C SER A 161 25.50 3.73 -7.68
N ARG A 162 24.63 3.27 -8.59
CA ARG A 162 24.87 3.26 -10.05
C ARG A 162 23.60 3.34 -10.87
N MET A 163 23.73 3.91 -12.06
CA MET A 163 22.78 3.77 -13.17
C MET A 163 23.39 2.84 -14.22
N THR A 164 22.65 1.83 -14.66
CA THR A 164 23.07 0.86 -15.67
C THR A 164 22.04 0.81 -16.80
N ALA A 165 22.48 0.88 -18.05
CA ALA A 165 21.68 0.51 -19.21
C ALA A 165 22.29 -0.74 -19.86
N ALA A 166 21.43 -1.66 -20.29
CA ALA A 166 21.83 -2.92 -20.90
C ALA A 166 20.89 -3.30 -22.05
N ASP A 167 21.40 -4.06 -23.00
CA ASP A 167 20.65 -4.68 -24.09
C ASP A 167 20.93 -6.19 -24.18
N ALA A 168 20.52 -6.84 -25.28
CA ALA A 168 20.74 -8.25 -25.52
C ALA A 168 22.23 -8.68 -25.50
N LYS A 169 23.17 -7.74 -25.67
CA LYS A 169 24.62 -7.97 -25.68
C LYS A 169 25.29 -7.66 -24.33
N GLY A 170 24.53 -7.21 -23.34
CA GLY A 170 25.01 -6.86 -21.99
C GLY A 170 24.94 -5.36 -21.68
N VAL A 171 25.69 -4.93 -20.66
CA VAL A 171 25.78 -3.52 -20.25
C VAL A 171 26.37 -2.65 -21.37
N THR A 172 25.62 -1.63 -21.77
CA THR A 172 26.03 -0.62 -22.76
C THR A 172 26.45 0.70 -22.11
N PHE A 173 25.98 0.97 -20.89
CA PHE A 173 26.33 2.15 -20.11
C PHE A 173 26.24 1.85 -18.62
N GLN A 174 27.20 2.31 -17.83
CA GLN A 174 27.14 2.27 -16.37
C GLN A 174 27.84 3.48 -15.74
N GLN A 175 27.17 4.17 -14.82
CA GLN A 175 27.74 5.33 -14.14
C GLN A 175 27.36 5.37 -12.64
N PRO A 176 28.36 5.44 -11.73
CA PRO A 176 29.77 5.13 -11.96
C PRO A 176 29.95 3.66 -12.39
N GLU A 177 31.00 3.40 -13.17
CA GLU A 177 31.35 2.02 -13.55
C GLU A 177 31.83 1.25 -12.32
N ILE A 178 31.32 0.02 -12.15
CA ILE A 178 31.81 -0.93 -11.16
C ILE A 178 32.86 -1.82 -11.81
N ALA A 179 34.13 -1.47 -11.63
CA ALA A 179 35.24 -2.19 -12.24
C ALA A 179 35.52 -3.55 -11.57
N THR A 180 35.27 -3.67 -10.26
CA THR A 180 35.61 -4.87 -9.49
C THR A 180 34.42 -5.31 -8.64
N LEU A 181 34.10 -6.58 -8.72
CA LEU A 181 33.01 -7.19 -7.96
C LEU A 181 33.56 -7.80 -6.66
N PRO A 182 32.86 -7.61 -5.53
CA PRO A 182 33.15 -8.32 -4.29
C PRO A 182 33.07 -9.84 -4.44
N ALA A 183 33.84 -10.58 -3.62
CA ALA A 183 33.96 -12.03 -3.74
C ALA A 183 32.64 -12.79 -3.49
N ASP A 184 31.81 -12.30 -2.57
CA ASP A 184 30.46 -12.80 -2.30
C ASP A 184 29.52 -12.59 -3.51
N THR A 185 29.63 -11.43 -4.16
CA THR A 185 28.91 -11.15 -5.41
C THR A 185 29.35 -12.11 -6.51
N CYS A 186 30.65 -12.39 -6.61
CA CYS A 186 31.17 -13.37 -7.56
C CYS A 186 30.71 -14.79 -7.27
N ALA A 187 30.68 -15.19 -6.01
CA ALA A 187 30.16 -16.50 -5.59
C ALA A 187 28.69 -16.65 -6.01
N ALA A 188 27.86 -15.62 -5.79
CA ALA A 188 26.44 -15.66 -6.17
C ALA A 188 26.22 -15.93 -7.68
N TYR A 189 27.06 -15.38 -8.57
CA TYR A 189 26.97 -15.68 -10.01
C TYR A 189 27.57 -17.04 -10.39
N LYS A 190 28.56 -17.53 -9.63
CA LYS A 190 29.16 -18.87 -9.83
C LYS A 190 28.26 -19.99 -9.35
N ASP A 191 27.41 -19.73 -8.36
CA ASP A 191 26.46 -20.70 -7.81
C ASP A 191 25.27 -20.97 -8.75
N ILE A 192 25.12 -20.18 -9.83
CA ILE A 192 24.15 -20.45 -10.89
C ILE A 192 24.59 -21.71 -11.64
N ALA A 193 23.71 -22.72 -11.66
CA ALA A 193 24.04 -24.07 -12.13
C ALA A 193 24.54 -24.12 -13.59
N ASP A 194 23.99 -23.29 -14.47
CA ASP A 194 24.51 -23.09 -15.83
C ASP A 194 25.51 -21.92 -15.83
N ARG A 195 26.77 -22.22 -16.17
CA ARG A 195 27.84 -21.22 -16.27
C ARG A 195 27.51 -20.13 -17.28
N ASP A 196 26.90 -20.48 -18.42
CA ASP A 196 26.56 -19.49 -19.43
C ASP A 196 25.41 -18.61 -18.96
N GLU A 197 24.49 -19.15 -18.15
CA GLU A 197 23.46 -18.37 -17.48
C GLU A 197 24.06 -17.42 -16.45
N GLY A 198 25.01 -17.88 -15.62
CA GLY A 198 25.74 -17.04 -14.67
C GLY A 198 26.49 -15.90 -15.35
N GLN A 199 27.17 -16.18 -16.47
CA GLN A 199 27.83 -15.16 -17.29
C GLN A 199 26.84 -14.13 -17.83
N ARG A 200 25.74 -14.57 -18.46
CA ARG A 200 24.70 -13.66 -19.00
C ARG A 200 24.05 -12.83 -17.90
N ALA A 201 23.80 -13.42 -16.73
CA ALA A 201 23.22 -12.72 -15.59
C ALA A 201 24.16 -11.62 -15.06
N CYS A 202 25.47 -11.90 -15.01
CA CYS A 202 26.48 -10.91 -14.65
C CYS A 202 26.58 -9.80 -15.71
N GLU A 203 26.73 -10.15 -16.99
CA GLU A 203 26.89 -9.19 -18.10
C GLU A 203 25.64 -8.33 -18.31
N GLY A 204 24.47 -8.74 -17.82
CA GLY A 204 23.25 -7.94 -17.80
C GLY A 204 23.21 -6.87 -16.70
N ARG A 205 24.17 -6.86 -15.76
CA ARG A 205 24.24 -5.93 -14.61
C ARG A 205 25.58 -5.23 -14.45
N PHE A 206 26.65 -5.83 -14.95
CA PHE A 206 28.02 -5.32 -14.86
C PHE A 206 28.72 -5.41 -16.22
N THR A 207 29.80 -4.65 -16.39
CA THR A 207 30.57 -4.67 -17.64
C THR A 207 31.22 -6.03 -17.85
N ARG A 208 31.42 -6.43 -19.11
CA ARG A 208 32.09 -7.70 -19.45
C ARG A 208 33.45 -7.85 -18.78
N GLY A 209 34.20 -6.75 -18.66
CA GLY A 209 35.50 -6.76 -17.97
C GLY A 209 35.40 -7.09 -16.48
N ALA A 210 34.39 -6.55 -15.78
CA ALA A 210 34.15 -6.88 -14.38
C ALA A 210 33.71 -8.33 -14.21
N CYS A 211 32.83 -8.82 -15.08
CA CYS A 211 32.35 -10.21 -15.05
C CYS A 211 33.46 -11.23 -15.37
N GLY A 212 34.31 -10.96 -16.36
CA GLY A 212 35.46 -11.82 -16.70
C GLY A 212 36.39 -12.03 -15.51
N ARG A 213 36.85 -10.94 -14.86
CA ARG A 213 37.67 -11.01 -13.65
C ARG A 213 37.01 -11.80 -12.51
N CYS A 214 35.70 -11.62 -12.36
CA CYS A 214 34.91 -12.22 -11.31
C CYS A 214 34.70 -13.73 -11.50
N LEU A 215 34.36 -14.15 -12.72
CA LEU A 215 33.93 -15.51 -13.05
C LEU A 215 35.07 -16.42 -13.49
N GLU A 216 36.06 -15.88 -14.21
CA GLU A 216 37.15 -16.66 -14.79
C GLU A 216 38.40 -16.66 -13.90
N GLY A 217 38.53 -15.65 -13.02
CA GLY A 217 39.68 -15.46 -12.15
C GLY A 217 40.91 -15.01 -12.94
N GLU A 218 41.33 -13.77 -12.74
CA GLU A 218 42.73 -13.37 -12.98
C GLU A 218 43.54 -13.53 -11.69
#